data_AF-A0A1G9MR37-F1
#
_entry.id   AF-A0A1G9MR37-F1
#
_cell.length_a   1.000
_cell.length_b   1.000
_cell.length_c   1.000
_cell.angle_alpha   90.00
_cell.angle_beta   90.00
_cell.angle_gamma   90.00
#
_symmetry.space_group_name_H-M   'P 1'
#
loop_
_entity.id
_entity.type
_entity.pdbx_description
1 polymer ?
#
loop_
_entity_poly.entity_id
_entity_poly.type
_entity_poly.pdbx_seq_one_letter_code
_entity_poly.pdbx_strand_id
1 'polypeptide(L)'
;MGFCVRSSIVSILAGVLAVTMVPAGQAGEEEWRAESFWLHMNSTPVDDQMIATEARRRSYVVLNAWESDLAAKFKAANPKIQTFVYKDLSSTRGYACSNGVDDSDLPTGVGYCAADPEWFLLDPNGRRFEYAGYHGHWQMDVGNAAYQNAWADNVIASSAKVFDGVLMDNALFACDTYHDGVCPAAYPTDESMREAYRSMLANTRQKFVDAGLKTVANMSNARLYDGAWDSYVEHLDGGFDEWWLTFGDRDLLSEYSHGWSRQIEQITANEAKGKITWVQPHHSGAEQPFRYAFASYLLAKGEHAAISEIEETDRYDDPSQWRAEYDWDLGTPLGAHHEVAKNVHQRDFACGTVIVNANRTGSAPVTVRLDETQTDETGAPVTFVALPGTTGTVLRKTC
;
A
#
# COMPACT_ATOMS: atom_id res chain seq x y z
N MET A 1 -39.65 5.60 -77.58
CA MET A 1 -39.34 6.87 -76.89
C MET A 1 -39.41 6.57 -75.39
N GLY A 2 -38.37 6.37 -74.60
CA GLY A 2 -36.96 6.75 -74.70
C GLY A 2 -36.61 7.49 -73.41
N PHE A 3 -36.13 6.77 -72.37
CA PHE A 3 -35.49 7.31 -71.16
C PHE A 3 -34.73 6.13 -70.51
N CYS A 4 -33.48 5.84 -70.89
CA CYS A 4 -32.22 6.54 -70.60
C CYS A 4 -31.79 6.45 -69.13
N VAL A 5 -30.90 5.48 -68.90
CA VAL A 5 -30.15 5.17 -67.67
C VAL A 5 -29.26 6.36 -67.31
N ARG A 6 -29.28 6.79 -66.04
CA ARG A 6 -28.28 7.72 -65.48
C ARG A 6 -27.36 6.98 -64.53
N SER A 7 -26.08 7.03 -64.89
CA SER A 7 -24.90 6.57 -64.16
C SER A 7 -24.66 7.46 -62.93
N SER A 8 -24.46 6.86 -61.77
CA SER A 8 -23.97 7.53 -60.57
C SER A 8 -22.44 7.52 -60.58
N ILE A 9 -21.85 8.71 -60.54
CA ILE A 9 -20.40 8.92 -60.39
C ILE A 9 -20.04 8.75 -58.92
N VAL A 10 -19.13 7.82 -58.63
CA VAL A 10 -18.50 7.65 -57.31
C VAL A 10 -17.26 8.52 -57.27
N SER A 11 -17.25 9.55 -56.43
CA SER A 11 -16.07 10.35 -56.12
C SER A 11 -15.22 9.61 -55.08
N ILE A 12 -14.04 9.13 -55.48
CA ILE A 12 -13.04 8.58 -54.58
C ILE A 12 -12.23 9.76 -54.02
N LEU A 13 -12.42 10.06 -52.73
CA LEU A 13 -11.58 10.99 -51.99
C LEU A 13 -10.30 10.25 -51.58
N ALA A 14 -9.17 10.55 -52.23
CA ALA A 14 -7.86 10.09 -51.79
C ALA A 14 -7.39 10.92 -50.59
N GLY A 15 -7.59 10.39 -49.38
CA GLY A 15 -7.01 10.94 -48.16
C GLY A 15 -5.52 10.61 -48.08
N VAL A 16 -4.67 11.63 -48.18
CA VAL A 16 -3.24 11.52 -47.87
C VAL A 16 -3.12 11.34 -46.35
N LEU A 17 -2.81 10.12 -45.90
CA LEU A 17 -2.36 9.90 -44.52
C LEU A 17 -0.97 10.50 -44.36
N ALA A 18 -0.89 11.67 -43.72
CA ALA A 18 0.36 12.15 -43.14
C ALA A 18 0.70 11.28 -41.93
N VAL A 19 1.59 10.31 -42.12
CA VAL A 19 2.20 9.57 -41.01
C VAL A 19 3.15 10.53 -40.30
N THR A 20 2.71 11.14 -39.21
CA THR A 20 3.60 11.80 -38.27
C THR A 20 4.46 10.73 -37.61
N MET A 21 5.72 10.61 -38.06
CA MET A 21 6.71 9.85 -37.32
C MET A 21 6.96 10.58 -36.00
N VAL A 22 6.40 10.06 -34.92
CA VAL A 22 6.81 10.42 -33.56
C VAL A 22 8.27 10.00 -33.46
N PRO A 23 9.21 10.90 -33.08
CA PRO A 23 10.56 10.49 -32.80
C PRO A 23 10.49 9.40 -31.73
N ALA A 24 11.21 8.29 -31.92
CA ALA A 24 11.43 7.33 -30.85
C ALA A 24 12.03 8.10 -29.66
N GLY A 25 11.17 8.53 -28.74
CA GLY A 25 11.59 8.93 -27.41
C GLY A 25 12.37 7.74 -26.88
N GLN A 26 13.56 8.01 -26.39
CA GLN A 26 14.32 7.05 -25.63
C GLN A 26 13.36 6.48 -24.59
N ALA A 27 12.88 5.26 -24.80
CA ALA A 27 12.44 4.43 -23.71
C ALA A 27 13.67 4.36 -22.82
N GLY A 28 13.67 5.14 -21.74
CA GLY A 28 14.66 4.92 -20.68
C GLY A 28 14.52 3.45 -20.33
N GLU A 29 15.65 2.74 -20.29
CA GLU A 29 15.68 1.39 -19.75
C GLU A 29 14.90 1.44 -18.42
N GLU A 30 13.77 0.74 -18.34
CA GLU A 30 12.97 0.70 -17.12
C GLU A 30 13.81 -0.02 -16.08
N GLU A 31 14.53 0.77 -15.27
CA GLU A 31 15.33 0.26 -14.17
C GLU A 31 14.37 -0.45 -13.20
N TRP A 32 14.56 -1.75 -13.00
CA TRP A 32 13.69 -2.55 -12.14
C TRP A 32 14.17 -2.48 -10.69
N ARG A 33 14.03 -1.29 -10.10
CA ARG A 33 14.39 -1.03 -8.70
C ARG A 33 13.22 -1.23 -7.75
N ALA A 34 13.54 -1.23 -6.45
CA ALA A 34 12.53 -1.25 -5.41
C ALA A 34 11.91 0.14 -5.27
N GLU A 35 10.58 0.20 -5.35
CA GLU A 35 9.83 1.37 -4.94
C GLU A 35 9.66 1.40 -3.42
N SER A 36 9.67 2.61 -2.85
CA SER A 36 9.54 2.83 -1.41
C SER A 36 8.65 4.04 -1.09
N PHE A 37 8.24 4.15 0.17
CA PHE A 37 7.41 5.22 0.69
C PHE A 37 7.91 5.71 2.04
N TRP A 38 7.40 6.86 2.49
CA TRP A 38 7.63 7.38 3.84
C TRP A 38 6.30 7.78 4.47
N LEU A 39 5.99 7.22 5.64
CA LEU A 39 4.90 7.68 6.50
C LEU A 39 5.45 8.73 7.49
N HIS A 40 5.14 10.00 7.27
CA HIS A 40 5.52 11.11 8.14
C HIS A 40 4.27 11.65 8.81
N MET A 41 3.94 11.10 9.96
CA MET A 41 2.66 11.35 10.66
C MET A 41 2.86 11.95 12.06
N ASN A 42 4.11 12.11 12.51
CA ASN A 42 4.45 12.70 13.82
C ASN A 42 5.00 14.14 13.75
N SER A 43 4.97 14.75 12.55
CA SER A 43 5.34 16.17 12.32
C SER A 43 6.68 16.61 12.89
N THR A 44 7.69 15.74 12.78
CA THR A 44 9.07 16.13 13.08
C THR A 44 9.60 17.12 12.03
N PRO A 45 10.50 18.04 12.41
CA PRO A 45 11.03 19.02 11.46
C PRO A 45 11.75 18.36 10.28
N VAL A 46 11.34 18.70 9.05
CA VAL A 46 11.97 18.24 7.80
C VAL A 46 12.69 19.40 7.12
N ASP A 47 14.00 19.29 6.96
CA ASP A 47 14.82 20.31 6.27
C ASP A 47 14.92 20.08 4.75
N ASP A 48 15.40 21.10 4.03
CA ASP A 48 15.47 21.05 2.55
C ASP A 48 16.44 19.97 2.04
N GLN A 49 17.46 19.56 2.83
CA GLN A 49 18.39 18.50 2.46
C GLN A 49 17.72 17.12 2.55
N MET A 50 16.94 16.89 3.59
CA MET A 50 16.13 15.70 3.75
C MET A 50 15.10 15.59 2.62
N ILE A 51 14.41 16.68 2.29
CA ILE A 51 13.47 16.72 1.16
C ILE A 51 14.18 16.37 -0.15
N ALA A 52 15.32 17.00 -0.46
CA ALA A 52 16.07 16.71 -1.68
C ALA A 52 16.58 15.27 -1.77
N THR A 53 16.82 14.62 -0.63
CA THR A 53 17.26 13.23 -0.56
C THR A 53 16.09 12.27 -0.73
N GLU A 54 15.06 12.41 0.10
CA GLU A 54 13.94 11.48 0.13
C GLU A 54 13.00 11.66 -1.07
N ALA A 55 12.90 12.86 -1.65
CA ALA A 55 12.14 13.07 -2.88
C ALA A 55 12.67 12.26 -4.07
N ARG A 56 13.96 11.88 -4.06
CA ARG A 56 14.57 11.04 -5.10
C ARG A 56 14.46 9.55 -4.82
N ARG A 57 14.28 9.17 -3.56
CA ARG A 57 14.27 7.79 -3.08
C ARG A 57 12.87 7.21 -2.95
N ARG A 58 11.90 8.06 -2.61
CA ARG A 58 10.53 7.64 -2.32
C ARG A 58 9.63 7.97 -3.50
N SER A 59 8.77 7.02 -3.83
CA SER A 59 7.67 7.23 -4.77
C SER A 59 6.44 7.80 -4.09
N TYR A 60 6.30 7.58 -2.79
CA TYR A 60 5.17 8.04 -2.00
C TYR A 60 5.62 8.69 -0.68
N VAL A 61 4.92 9.74 -0.25
CA VAL A 61 5.04 10.30 1.10
C VAL A 61 3.64 10.53 1.66
N VAL A 62 3.37 10.01 2.85
CA VAL A 62 2.13 10.26 3.58
C VAL A 62 2.40 11.32 4.64
N LEU A 63 1.53 12.32 4.71
CA LEU A 63 1.65 13.51 5.56
C LEU A 63 0.34 13.79 6.30
N ASN A 64 0.38 14.60 7.33
CA ASN A 64 -0.86 15.13 7.93
C ASN A 64 -1.46 16.28 7.13
N ALA A 65 -2.74 16.57 7.38
CA ALA A 65 -3.47 17.64 6.68
C ALA A 65 -2.83 19.04 6.87
N TRP A 66 -2.25 19.31 8.04
CA TRP A 66 -1.58 20.57 8.34
C TRP A 66 -0.19 20.71 7.69
N GLU A 67 0.30 19.69 6.98
CA GLU A 67 1.64 19.66 6.36
C GLU A 67 1.60 19.96 4.85
N SER A 68 0.61 20.74 4.43
CA SER A 68 0.42 21.14 3.02
C SER A 68 1.65 21.80 2.39
N ASP A 69 2.36 22.64 3.14
CA ASP A 69 3.61 23.27 2.67
C ASP A 69 4.71 22.23 2.42
N LEU A 70 4.80 21.20 3.26
CA LEU A 70 5.78 20.12 3.10
C LEU A 70 5.44 19.27 1.86
N ALA A 71 4.15 18.98 1.62
CA ALA A 71 3.70 18.32 0.41
C ALA A 71 4.13 19.09 -0.86
N ALA A 72 3.94 20.42 -0.87
CA ALA A 72 4.34 21.28 -1.97
C ALA A 72 5.87 21.26 -2.21
N LYS A 73 6.67 21.23 -1.12
CA LYS A 73 8.14 21.13 -1.23
C LYS A 73 8.59 19.80 -1.82
N PHE A 74 8.01 18.66 -1.42
CA PHE A 74 8.30 17.36 -2.04
C PHE A 74 7.98 17.36 -3.53
N LYS A 75 6.81 17.90 -3.91
CA LYS A 75 6.41 18.03 -5.32
C LYS A 75 7.34 18.93 -6.14
N ALA A 76 7.83 20.01 -5.53
CA ALA A 76 8.82 20.88 -6.18
C ALA A 76 10.17 20.17 -6.38
N ALA A 77 10.59 19.34 -5.43
CA ALA A 77 11.84 18.58 -5.51
C ALA A 77 11.76 17.39 -6.49
N ASN A 78 10.61 16.71 -6.56
CA ASN A 78 10.33 15.65 -7.53
C ASN A 78 8.86 15.69 -7.96
N PRO A 79 8.53 16.19 -9.16
CA PRO A 79 7.15 16.24 -9.65
C PRO A 79 6.46 14.88 -9.82
N LYS A 80 7.23 13.78 -9.85
CA LYS A 80 6.69 12.41 -9.97
C LYS A 80 6.31 11.78 -8.63
N ILE A 81 6.84 12.27 -7.50
CA ILE A 81 6.47 11.75 -6.18
C ILE A 81 4.99 11.95 -5.95
N GLN A 82 4.31 11.00 -5.30
CA GLN A 82 2.92 11.16 -4.90
C GLN A 82 2.83 11.46 -3.41
N THR A 83 2.12 12.52 -3.07
CA THR A 83 1.86 12.91 -1.68
C THR A 83 0.45 12.51 -1.30
N PHE A 84 0.32 11.82 -0.17
CA PHE A 84 -0.94 11.35 0.37
C PHE A 84 -1.17 12.02 1.73
N VAL A 85 -2.43 12.28 2.07
CA VAL A 85 -2.81 12.72 3.42
C VAL A 85 -3.24 11.52 4.26
N TYR A 86 -2.80 11.45 5.50
CA TYR A 86 -3.32 10.51 6.49
C TYR A 86 -4.71 10.93 6.95
N LYS A 87 -5.67 9.99 6.91
CA LYS A 87 -7.01 10.15 7.51
C LYS A 87 -7.48 8.85 8.12
N ASP A 88 -7.75 8.87 9.42
CA ASP A 88 -8.45 7.78 10.10
C ASP A 88 -9.89 7.65 9.57
N LEU A 89 -10.22 6.48 9.05
CA LEU A 89 -11.49 6.17 8.41
C LEU A 89 -12.62 5.89 9.42
N SER A 90 -12.27 5.43 10.63
CA SER A 90 -13.22 4.75 11.52
C SER A 90 -13.24 5.26 12.95
N SER A 91 -12.53 6.35 13.23
CA SER A 91 -12.62 7.03 14.52
C SER A 91 -12.54 8.56 14.43
N THR A 92 -12.75 9.23 15.56
CA THR A 92 -12.56 10.67 15.75
C THR A 92 -11.69 10.95 16.98
N ARG A 93 -11.21 12.19 17.19
CA ARG A 93 -10.29 12.56 18.28
C ARG A 93 -10.96 13.47 19.31
N GLY A 94 -11.26 12.93 20.48
CA GLY A 94 -11.83 13.71 21.60
C GLY A 94 -10.88 14.78 22.13
N TYR A 95 -9.57 14.56 22.03
CA TYR A 95 -8.56 15.55 22.43
C TYR A 95 -8.38 16.69 21.41
N ALA A 96 -8.87 16.53 20.19
CA ALA A 96 -8.85 17.59 19.16
C ALA A 96 -10.12 18.45 19.19
N CYS A 97 -10.90 18.35 20.28
CA CYS A 97 -11.99 19.28 20.55
C CYS A 97 -11.74 20.04 21.85
N SER A 98 -11.88 21.36 21.78
CA SER A 98 -11.82 22.26 22.92
C SER A 98 -13.02 23.21 22.91
N ASN A 99 -13.71 23.32 24.05
CA ASN A 99 -14.88 24.20 24.22
C ASN A 99 -16.01 23.99 23.18
N GLY A 100 -16.20 22.75 22.74
CA GLY A 100 -17.25 22.40 21.76
C GLY A 100 -16.88 22.72 20.31
N VAL A 101 -15.61 22.99 20.02
CA VAL A 101 -15.10 23.28 18.69
C VAL A 101 -13.93 22.35 18.41
N ASP A 102 -13.97 21.67 17.26
CA ASP A 102 -12.86 20.85 16.78
C ASP A 102 -11.72 21.72 16.23
N ASP A 103 -10.50 21.21 16.28
CA ASP A 103 -9.35 21.82 15.63
C ASP A 103 -9.61 21.99 14.12
N SER A 104 -8.98 23.00 13.50
CA SER A 104 -9.22 23.33 12.09
C SER A 104 -8.75 22.25 11.14
N ASP A 105 -7.62 21.61 11.47
CA ASP A 105 -7.07 20.47 10.75
C ASP A 105 -7.15 19.24 11.64
N LEU A 106 -7.70 18.16 11.09
CA LEU A 106 -7.92 16.92 11.82
C LEU A 106 -7.20 15.75 11.13
N PRO A 107 -6.68 14.77 11.90
CA PRO A 107 -6.19 13.52 11.34
C PRO A 107 -7.34 12.58 10.93
N THR A 108 -8.60 13.03 11.02
CA THR A 108 -9.81 12.28 10.71
C THR A 108 -10.67 13.06 9.70
N GLY A 109 -11.70 12.43 9.15
CA GLY A 109 -12.69 13.11 8.31
C GLY A 109 -13.81 13.81 9.10
N VAL A 110 -14.03 13.46 10.36
CA VAL A 110 -15.06 14.06 11.21
C VAL A 110 -14.47 14.36 12.59
N GLY A 111 -14.67 15.59 13.07
CA GLY A 111 -14.29 16.03 14.41
C GLY A 111 -15.23 15.52 15.49
N TYR A 112 -14.73 15.40 16.72
CA TYR A 112 -15.47 14.77 17.82
C TYR A 112 -16.65 15.63 18.29
N CYS A 113 -16.50 16.95 18.28
CA CYS A 113 -17.54 17.86 18.75
C CYS A 113 -18.61 18.17 17.71
N ALA A 114 -18.24 18.18 16.43
CA ALA A 114 -19.17 18.31 15.32
C ALA A 114 -19.89 17.00 14.97
N ALA A 115 -19.40 15.85 15.45
CA ALA A 115 -19.99 14.54 15.15
C ALA A 115 -21.42 14.42 15.68
N ASP A 116 -22.32 13.93 14.82
CA ASP A 116 -23.65 13.52 15.25
C ASP A 116 -23.53 12.38 16.30
N PRO A 117 -24.22 12.46 17.45
CA PRO A 117 -24.22 11.39 18.43
C PRO A 117 -24.58 10.01 17.89
N GLU A 118 -25.39 9.91 16.83
CA GLU A 118 -25.76 8.64 16.19
C GLU A 118 -24.61 7.98 15.43
N TRP A 119 -23.53 8.72 15.14
CA TRP A 119 -22.36 8.18 14.44
C TRP A 119 -21.37 7.49 15.36
N PHE A 120 -21.54 7.52 16.67
CA PHE A 120 -20.65 6.82 17.59
C PHE A 120 -21.09 5.38 17.77
N LEU A 121 -20.17 4.43 17.56
CA LEU A 121 -20.46 3.03 17.87
C LEU A 121 -20.56 2.81 19.37
N LEU A 122 -21.54 2.01 19.77
CA LEU A 122 -21.86 1.74 21.16
C LEU A 122 -21.62 0.27 21.51
N ASP A 123 -21.07 0.05 22.70
CA ASP A 123 -20.97 -1.26 23.33
C ASP A 123 -22.39 -1.81 23.66
N PRO A 124 -22.50 -3.11 24.02
CA PRO A 124 -23.78 -3.69 24.43
C PRO A 124 -24.46 -3.03 25.65
N ASN A 125 -23.75 -2.17 26.40
CA ASN A 125 -24.28 -1.41 27.54
C ASN A 125 -24.67 0.03 27.16
N GLY A 126 -24.56 0.42 25.88
CA GLY A 126 -24.88 1.75 25.38
C GLY A 126 -23.78 2.80 25.60
N ARG A 127 -22.53 2.39 25.84
CA ARG A 127 -21.37 3.29 25.98
C ARG A 127 -20.62 3.42 24.67
N ARG A 128 -20.12 4.62 24.36
CA ARG A 128 -19.27 4.82 23.17
C ARG A 128 -18.00 4.00 23.28
N PHE A 129 -17.56 3.44 22.15
CA PHE A 129 -16.27 2.78 22.05
C PHE A 129 -15.13 3.78 21.94
N GLU A 130 -14.11 3.57 22.76
CA GLU A 130 -12.81 4.24 22.69
C GLU A 130 -11.76 3.17 22.40
N TYR A 131 -10.90 3.38 21.40
CA TYR A 131 -9.91 2.38 21.01
C TYR A 131 -8.95 2.03 22.14
N ALA A 132 -8.83 0.75 22.48
CA ALA A 132 -7.81 0.29 23.41
C ALA A 132 -6.41 0.60 22.86
N GLY A 133 -5.56 1.19 23.71
CA GLY A 133 -4.22 1.65 23.32
C GLY A 133 -4.16 3.09 22.79
N TYR A 134 -5.30 3.65 22.35
CA TYR A 134 -5.35 4.98 21.72
C TYR A 134 -6.38 5.88 22.41
N HIS A 135 -6.04 6.36 23.61
CA HIS A 135 -6.93 7.24 24.39
C HIS A 135 -7.35 8.50 23.60
N GLY A 136 -8.64 8.80 23.63
CA GLY A 136 -9.30 9.86 22.91
C GLY A 136 -9.71 9.49 21.48
N HIS A 137 -9.45 8.26 21.01
CA HIS A 137 -9.93 7.79 19.71
C HIS A 137 -11.28 7.12 19.86
N TRP A 138 -12.34 7.76 19.39
CA TRP A 138 -13.71 7.28 19.54
C TRP A 138 -14.20 6.63 18.25
N GLN A 139 -14.63 5.37 18.31
CA GLN A 139 -15.00 4.61 17.12
C GLN A 139 -16.32 5.13 16.52
N MET A 140 -16.29 5.33 15.21
CA MET A 140 -17.38 5.86 14.42
C MET A 140 -18.04 4.77 13.58
N ASP A 141 -19.32 4.98 13.27
CA ASP A 141 -20.13 4.06 12.49
C ASP A 141 -19.87 4.22 11.00
N VAL A 142 -18.89 3.47 10.49
CA VAL A 142 -18.53 3.45 9.06
C VAL A 142 -19.66 2.92 8.15
N GLY A 143 -20.67 2.23 8.69
CA GLY A 143 -21.84 1.79 7.92
C GLY A 143 -22.96 2.84 7.85
N ASN A 144 -22.89 3.91 8.65
CA ASN A 144 -23.87 4.98 8.65
C ASN A 144 -23.66 5.92 7.44
N ALA A 145 -24.62 5.95 6.51
CA ALA A 145 -24.50 6.75 5.29
C ALA A 145 -24.31 8.26 5.52
N ALA A 146 -24.83 8.84 6.61
CA ALA A 146 -24.61 10.24 6.92
C ALA A 146 -23.16 10.49 7.39
N TYR A 147 -22.61 9.59 8.21
CA TYR A 147 -21.19 9.61 8.57
C TYR A 147 -20.29 9.46 7.34
N GLN A 148 -20.57 8.47 6.47
CA GLN A 148 -19.80 8.24 5.24
C GLN A 148 -19.72 9.49 4.36
N ASN A 149 -20.86 10.16 4.15
CA ASN A 149 -20.92 11.40 3.37
C ASN A 149 -20.16 12.53 4.04
N ALA A 150 -20.38 12.76 5.34
CA ALA A 150 -19.72 13.82 6.09
C ALA A 150 -18.19 13.63 6.11
N TRP A 151 -17.74 12.40 6.35
CA TRP A 151 -16.32 12.04 6.34
C TRP A 151 -15.70 12.31 4.97
N ALA A 152 -16.31 11.81 3.88
CA ALA A 152 -15.77 12.01 2.54
C ALA A 152 -15.74 13.49 2.14
N ASP A 153 -16.82 14.23 2.38
CA ASP A 153 -16.92 15.65 2.00
C ASP A 153 -15.87 16.49 2.73
N ASN A 154 -15.67 16.26 4.03
CA ASN A 154 -14.67 16.96 4.83
C ASN A 154 -13.23 16.62 4.39
N VAL A 155 -12.93 15.33 4.15
CA VAL A 155 -11.60 14.93 3.68
C VAL A 155 -11.31 15.57 2.33
N ILE A 156 -12.22 15.47 1.36
CA ILE A 156 -12.07 16.06 0.03
C ILE A 156 -11.84 17.57 0.13
N ALA A 157 -12.63 18.27 0.95
CA ALA A 157 -12.50 19.72 1.13
C ALA A 157 -11.11 20.12 1.63
N SER A 158 -10.52 19.33 2.54
CA SER A 158 -9.18 19.60 3.09
C SER A 158 -8.02 19.17 2.17
N SER A 159 -8.26 18.31 1.18
CA SER A 159 -7.16 17.56 0.55
C SER A 159 -7.06 17.68 -0.98
N ALA A 160 -8.17 17.87 -1.70
CA ALA A 160 -8.21 17.75 -3.16
C ALA A 160 -7.33 18.74 -3.94
N LYS A 161 -6.89 19.83 -3.29
CA LYS A 161 -6.01 20.85 -3.91
C LYS A 161 -4.54 20.73 -3.49
N VAL A 162 -4.23 19.80 -2.59
CA VAL A 162 -2.93 19.74 -1.89
C VAL A 162 -2.24 18.39 -2.11
N PHE A 163 -3.00 17.29 -2.05
CA PHE A 163 -2.48 15.93 -2.10
C PHE A 163 -2.98 15.21 -3.35
N ASP A 164 -2.26 14.16 -3.77
CA ASP A 164 -2.70 13.26 -4.85
C ASP A 164 -3.65 12.18 -4.37
N GLY A 165 -3.70 11.93 -3.05
CA GLY A 165 -4.54 10.90 -2.48
C GLY A 165 -4.64 10.93 -0.97
N VAL A 166 -5.36 9.94 -0.44
CA VAL A 166 -5.66 9.75 0.97
C VAL A 166 -5.24 8.34 1.37
N LEU A 167 -4.43 8.23 2.42
CA LEU A 167 -4.26 6.99 3.19
C LEU A 167 -5.42 6.91 4.19
N MET A 168 -6.35 5.99 3.93
CA MET A 168 -7.51 5.69 4.77
C MET A 168 -7.13 4.68 5.84
N ASP A 169 -6.80 5.16 7.02
CA ASP A 169 -6.34 4.31 8.09
C ASP A 169 -7.51 3.59 8.80
N ASN A 170 -7.23 2.45 9.42
CA ASN A 170 -8.21 1.67 10.18
C ASN A 170 -9.40 1.15 9.35
N ALA A 171 -9.13 0.52 8.20
CA ALA A 171 -10.09 -0.32 7.48
C ALA A 171 -10.09 -1.75 8.07
N LEU A 172 -10.87 -1.95 9.14
CA LEU A 172 -10.80 -3.13 9.99
C LEU A 172 -11.55 -4.35 9.43
N PHE A 173 -11.20 -5.55 9.92
CA PHE A 173 -11.81 -6.82 9.52
C PHE A 173 -12.47 -7.61 10.66
N ALA A 174 -11.99 -7.44 11.90
CA ALA A 174 -12.60 -7.99 13.10
C ALA A 174 -13.43 -6.91 13.81
N CYS A 175 -14.59 -7.29 14.35
CA CYS A 175 -15.47 -6.37 15.07
C CYS A 175 -14.79 -5.79 16.34
N ASP A 176 -13.85 -6.52 16.92
CA ASP A 176 -13.26 -6.31 18.25
C ASP A 176 -11.79 -5.88 18.19
N THR A 177 -11.30 -5.45 17.01
CA THR A 177 -9.88 -5.12 16.77
C THR A 177 -9.28 -4.21 17.85
N TYR A 178 -10.05 -3.24 18.37
CA TYR A 178 -9.64 -2.34 19.45
C TYR A 178 -10.38 -2.57 20.78
N HIS A 179 -11.17 -3.64 20.88
CA HIS A 179 -12.13 -3.88 21.97
C HIS A 179 -12.19 -5.37 22.32
N ASP A 180 -11.08 -5.95 22.76
CA ASP A 180 -10.89 -7.40 22.98
C ASP A 180 -12.17 -8.13 23.47
N GLY A 181 -12.72 -8.98 22.60
CA GLY A 181 -13.90 -9.81 22.88
C GLY A 181 -15.25 -9.08 22.87
N VAL A 182 -15.31 -7.81 22.47
CA VAL A 182 -16.54 -6.99 22.47
C VAL A 182 -16.77 -6.35 21.10
N CYS A 183 -17.71 -6.90 20.34
CA CYS A 183 -18.19 -6.27 19.11
C CYS A 183 -19.15 -5.09 19.40
N PRO A 184 -19.26 -4.13 18.47
CA PRO A 184 -20.31 -3.13 18.50
C PRO A 184 -21.73 -3.69 18.40
N ALA A 185 -22.67 -3.05 19.10
CA ALA A 185 -24.08 -3.48 19.09
C ALA A 185 -24.69 -3.45 17.67
N ALA A 186 -24.28 -2.50 16.83
CA ALA A 186 -24.68 -2.41 15.43
C ALA A 186 -24.03 -3.48 14.54
N TYR A 187 -22.84 -3.97 14.92
CA TYR A 187 -22.03 -4.91 14.14
C TYR A 187 -21.56 -6.07 15.02
N PRO A 188 -22.46 -6.98 15.43
CA PRO A 188 -22.17 -8.00 16.44
C PRO A 188 -21.28 -9.16 15.95
N THR A 189 -20.75 -9.09 14.73
CA THR A 189 -19.91 -10.12 14.11
C THR A 189 -18.86 -9.48 13.22
N ASP A 190 -17.75 -10.19 12.98
CA ASP A 190 -16.75 -9.73 12.01
C ASP A 190 -17.34 -9.52 10.60
N GLU A 191 -18.30 -10.36 10.20
CA GLU A 191 -18.92 -10.21 8.88
C GLU A 191 -19.74 -8.92 8.77
N SER A 192 -20.57 -8.62 9.77
CA SER A 192 -21.32 -7.36 9.77
C SER A 192 -20.41 -6.13 9.89
N MET A 193 -19.25 -6.24 10.56
CA MET A 193 -18.23 -5.19 10.55
C MET A 193 -17.62 -5.01 9.14
N ARG A 194 -17.26 -6.11 8.47
CA ARG A 194 -16.74 -6.07 7.10
C ARG A 194 -17.76 -5.51 6.10
N GLU A 195 -19.04 -5.83 6.26
CA GLU A 195 -20.12 -5.23 5.46
C GLU A 195 -20.18 -3.71 5.61
N ALA A 196 -20.00 -3.20 6.84
CA ALA A 196 -19.98 -1.77 7.12
C ALA A 196 -18.80 -1.07 6.41
N TYR A 197 -17.59 -1.65 6.44
CA TYR A 197 -16.44 -1.12 5.70
C TYR A 197 -16.61 -1.22 4.19
N ARG A 198 -17.12 -2.33 3.65
CA ARG A 198 -17.43 -2.42 2.21
C ARG A 198 -18.40 -1.33 1.79
N SER A 199 -19.43 -1.07 2.61
CA SER A 199 -20.37 0.04 2.41
C SER A 199 -19.66 1.41 2.41
N MET A 200 -18.79 1.68 3.39
CA MET A 200 -17.99 2.92 3.45
C MET A 200 -17.17 3.14 2.18
N LEU A 201 -16.40 2.14 1.78
CA LEU A 201 -15.50 2.23 0.63
C LEU A 201 -16.29 2.38 -0.68
N ALA A 202 -17.34 1.58 -0.87
CA ALA A 202 -18.17 1.63 -2.07
C ALA A 202 -18.92 2.97 -2.21
N ASN A 203 -19.54 3.45 -1.12
CA ASN A 203 -20.39 4.64 -1.17
C ASN A 203 -19.59 5.94 -1.31
N THR A 204 -18.32 5.95 -0.86
CA THR A 204 -17.47 7.14 -0.96
C THR A 204 -16.60 7.16 -2.22
N ARG A 205 -16.40 6.01 -2.89
CA ARG A 205 -15.50 5.86 -4.05
C ARG A 205 -15.71 6.94 -5.12
N GLN A 206 -16.95 7.12 -5.59
CA GLN A 206 -17.19 8.06 -6.70
C GLN A 206 -16.84 9.50 -6.32
N LYS A 207 -17.06 9.91 -5.05
CA LYS A 207 -16.70 11.25 -4.59
C LYS A 207 -15.19 11.50 -4.68
N PHE A 208 -14.37 10.52 -4.29
CA PHE A 208 -12.90 10.64 -4.39
C PHE A 208 -12.42 10.64 -5.84
N VAL A 209 -13.03 9.81 -6.70
CA VAL A 209 -12.76 9.81 -8.15
C VAL A 209 -13.07 11.19 -8.75
N ASP A 210 -14.25 11.75 -8.45
CA ASP A 210 -14.67 13.06 -8.94
C ASP A 210 -13.77 14.20 -8.43
N ALA A 211 -13.22 14.04 -7.22
CA ALA A 211 -12.25 14.96 -6.62
C ALA A 211 -10.83 14.79 -7.16
N GLY A 212 -10.55 13.75 -7.96
CA GLY A 212 -9.20 13.45 -8.45
C GLY A 212 -8.23 12.95 -7.37
N LEU A 213 -8.75 12.41 -6.27
CA LEU A 213 -7.95 11.89 -5.16
C LEU A 213 -7.87 10.37 -5.22
N LYS A 214 -6.65 9.83 -5.16
CA LYS A 214 -6.42 8.40 -4.97
C LYS A 214 -6.78 7.96 -3.56
N THR A 215 -7.16 6.71 -3.41
CA THR A 215 -7.58 6.11 -2.14
C THR A 215 -6.82 4.80 -1.90
N VAL A 216 -6.01 4.78 -0.85
CA VAL A 216 -5.28 3.60 -0.38
C VAL A 216 -5.72 3.37 1.07
N ALA A 217 -6.13 2.16 1.43
CA ALA A 217 -6.56 1.86 2.80
C ALA A 217 -5.55 0.99 3.55
N ASN A 218 -5.34 1.27 4.85
CA ASN A 218 -4.65 0.37 5.75
C ASN A 218 -5.57 -0.82 6.07
N MET A 219 -5.19 -1.99 5.56
CA MET A 219 -5.95 -3.23 5.59
C MET A 219 -5.14 -4.34 6.27
N SER A 220 -4.39 -3.97 7.30
CA SER A 220 -3.72 -4.93 8.18
C SER A 220 -4.65 -6.07 8.59
N ASN A 221 -4.10 -7.28 8.65
CA ASN A 221 -4.83 -8.53 8.92
C ASN A 221 -5.79 -9.02 7.83
N ALA A 222 -5.89 -8.39 6.65
CA ALA A 222 -6.71 -8.90 5.55
C ALA A 222 -6.43 -10.38 5.23
N ARG A 223 -5.17 -10.83 5.38
CA ARG A 223 -4.75 -12.22 5.16
C ARG A 223 -5.50 -13.27 6.00
N LEU A 224 -6.10 -12.87 7.13
CA LEU A 224 -6.80 -13.77 8.04
C LEU A 224 -8.22 -14.12 7.55
N TYR A 225 -8.69 -13.45 6.50
CA TYR A 225 -10.06 -13.57 6.01
C TYR A 225 -10.07 -13.79 4.50
N ASP A 226 -10.75 -14.85 4.06
CA ASP A 226 -10.81 -15.23 2.65
C ASP A 226 -11.42 -14.12 1.79
N GLY A 227 -10.70 -13.71 0.74
CA GLY A 227 -11.13 -12.68 -0.21
C GLY A 227 -11.22 -11.26 0.37
N ALA A 228 -10.82 -11.04 1.62
CA ALA A 228 -11.05 -9.77 2.31
C ALA A 228 -10.30 -8.60 1.68
N TRP A 229 -9.01 -8.78 1.36
CA TRP A 229 -8.20 -7.79 0.65
C TRP A 229 -8.88 -7.34 -0.65
N ASP A 230 -9.23 -8.29 -1.50
CA ASP A 230 -9.86 -8.03 -2.80
C ASP A 230 -11.22 -7.34 -2.67
N SER A 231 -12.01 -7.72 -1.65
CA SER A 231 -13.34 -7.16 -1.42
C SER A 231 -13.31 -5.66 -1.05
N TYR A 232 -12.22 -5.19 -0.41
CA TYR A 232 -12.05 -3.78 -0.09
C TYR A 232 -11.37 -3.05 -1.24
N VAL A 233 -10.31 -3.66 -1.79
CA VAL A 233 -9.56 -3.08 -2.90
C VAL A 233 -10.45 -2.84 -4.12
N GLU A 234 -11.50 -3.63 -4.37
CA GLU A 234 -12.46 -3.36 -5.45
C GLU A 234 -12.92 -1.89 -5.50
N HIS A 235 -13.07 -1.25 -4.33
CA HIS A 235 -13.53 0.12 -4.18
C HIS A 235 -12.42 1.14 -3.92
N LEU A 236 -11.16 0.76 -4.12
CA LEU A 236 -9.97 1.59 -3.85
C LEU A 236 -9.01 1.64 -5.05
N ASP A 237 -8.06 2.56 -5.01
CA ASP A 237 -6.91 2.59 -5.92
C ASP A 237 -5.77 1.69 -5.45
N GLY A 238 -5.79 1.25 -4.18
CA GLY A 238 -4.81 0.33 -3.64
C GLY A 238 -5.02 -0.01 -2.16
N GLY A 239 -4.05 -0.73 -1.61
CA GLY A 239 -4.04 -1.18 -0.24
C GLY A 239 -2.68 -1.03 0.44
N PHE A 240 -2.71 -0.97 1.77
CA PHE A 240 -1.54 -0.96 2.64
C PHE A 240 -1.66 -2.10 3.66
N ASP A 241 -0.64 -2.94 3.80
CA ASP A 241 -0.54 -3.93 4.88
C ASP A 241 0.59 -3.52 5.84
N GLU A 242 0.21 -3.03 7.03
CA GLU A 242 1.10 -2.46 8.05
C GLU A 242 1.83 -3.53 8.86
N TRP A 243 1.61 -4.83 8.62
CA TRP A 243 2.34 -5.89 9.30
C TRP A 243 2.67 -7.01 8.31
N TRP A 244 3.44 -6.63 7.30
CA TRP A 244 3.69 -7.47 6.14
C TRP A 244 4.93 -8.36 6.32
N LEU A 245 4.69 -9.67 6.42
CA LEU A 245 5.63 -10.78 6.61
C LEU A 245 6.51 -10.76 7.87
N THR A 246 6.75 -9.60 8.49
CA THR A 246 7.57 -9.48 9.70
C THR A 246 6.83 -8.70 10.77
N PHE A 247 6.72 -9.31 11.94
CA PHE A 247 6.07 -8.78 13.15
C PHE A 247 7.11 -8.49 14.25
N GLY A 248 8.38 -8.46 13.87
CA GLY A 248 9.56 -8.30 14.72
C GLY A 248 10.69 -9.22 14.30
N ASP A 249 11.86 -9.06 14.91
CA ASP A 249 13.10 -9.76 14.48
C ASP A 249 13.04 -11.29 14.54
N ARG A 250 12.11 -11.83 15.32
CA ARG A 250 11.95 -13.28 15.54
C ARG A 250 10.54 -13.78 15.24
N ASP A 251 9.67 -12.90 14.76
CA ASP A 251 8.29 -13.22 14.44
C ASP A 251 8.06 -12.97 12.95
N LEU A 252 8.33 -14.02 12.17
CA LEU A 252 8.30 -13.97 10.70
C LEU A 252 7.21 -14.90 10.20
N LEU A 253 6.36 -14.40 9.31
CA LEU A 253 5.22 -15.14 8.78
C LEU A 253 5.70 -16.24 7.84
N SER A 254 5.65 -17.48 8.28
CA SER A 254 5.89 -18.64 7.42
C SER A 254 4.64 -19.03 6.63
N GLU A 255 4.79 -19.99 5.72
CA GLU A 255 3.69 -20.57 4.96
C GLU A 255 2.78 -21.47 5.82
N TYR A 256 1.48 -21.24 5.69
CA TYR A 256 0.34 -22.02 6.18
C TYR A 256 -0.94 -21.42 5.55
N SER A 257 -2.14 -21.92 5.89
CA SER A 257 -3.40 -21.49 5.23
C SER A 257 -3.67 -19.97 5.20
N HIS A 258 -3.18 -19.21 6.17
CA HIS A 258 -3.25 -17.73 6.23
C HIS A 258 -1.86 -17.07 6.26
N GLY A 259 -0.84 -17.81 5.82
CA GLY A 259 0.58 -17.48 5.97
C GLY A 259 1.13 -16.62 4.84
N TRP A 260 2.42 -16.82 4.56
CA TRP A 260 3.21 -16.06 3.58
C TRP A 260 2.47 -15.85 2.26
N SER A 261 1.93 -16.91 1.65
CA SER A 261 1.23 -16.87 0.37
C SER A 261 0.11 -15.84 0.32
N ARG A 262 -0.70 -15.69 1.38
CA ARG A 262 -1.78 -14.70 1.43
C ARG A 262 -1.28 -13.26 1.33
N GLN A 263 -0.14 -12.94 1.93
CA GLN A 263 0.44 -11.60 1.90
C GLN A 263 1.19 -11.33 0.57
N ILE A 264 1.71 -12.37 -0.08
CA ILE A 264 2.21 -12.27 -1.46
C ILE A 264 1.08 -12.02 -2.46
N GLU A 265 -0.05 -12.71 -2.28
CA GLU A 265 -1.23 -12.59 -3.14
C GLU A 265 -1.80 -11.16 -3.15
N GLN A 266 -1.70 -10.41 -2.05
CA GLN A 266 -2.11 -9.00 -1.99
C GLN A 266 -1.40 -8.13 -3.05
N ILE A 267 -0.08 -8.28 -3.17
CA ILE A 267 0.70 -7.57 -4.19
C ILE A 267 0.31 -8.06 -5.57
N THR A 268 0.40 -9.37 -5.82
CA THR A 268 0.20 -9.91 -7.18
C THR A 268 -1.23 -9.67 -7.72
N ALA A 269 -2.25 -9.72 -6.86
CA ALA A 269 -3.63 -9.43 -7.23
C ALA A 269 -3.83 -7.94 -7.58
N ASN A 270 -3.18 -7.04 -6.86
CA ASN A 270 -3.25 -5.60 -7.14
C ASN A 270 -2.47 -5.23 -8.40
N GLU A 271 -1.28 -5.79 -8.60
CA GLU A 271 -0.49 -5.61 -9.83
C GLU A 271 -1.29 -6.05 -11.07
N ALA A 272 -1.97 -7.19 -11.00
CA ALA A 272 -2.85 -7.67 -12.08
C ALA A 272 -4.03 -6.72 -12.38
N LYS A 273 -4.39 -5.85 -11.42
CA LYS A 273 -5.47 -4.86 -11.53
C LYS A 273 -4.95 -3.43 -11.75
N GLY A 274 -3.63 -3.22 -11.84
CA GLY A 274 -3.02 -1.89 -11.92
C GLY A 274 -3.20 -1.03 -10.67
N LYS A 275 -3.27 -1.67 -9.49
CA LYS A 275 -3.56 -1.03 -8.20
C LYS A 275 -2.33 -0.94 -7.30
N ILE A 276 -2.30 0.10 -6.48
CA ILE A 276 -1.19 0.38 -5.55
C ILE A 276 -1.17 -0.69 -4.45
N THR A 277 0.04 -1.14 -4.07
CA THR A 277 0.22 -1.93 -2.85
C THR A 277 1.38 -1.41 -2.04
N TRP A 278 1.13 -0.96 -0.83
CA TRP A 278 2.18 -0.63 0.13
C TRP A 278 2.29 -1.78 1.13
N VAL A 279 3.52 -2.15 1.46
CA VAL A 279 3.80 -3.18 2.46
C VAL A 279 4.83 -2.68 3.46
N GLN A 280 4.54 -2.86 4.74
CA GLN A 280 5.43 -2.44 5.81
C GLN A 280 5.82 -3.63 6.70
N PRO A 281 7.05 -4.12 6.55
CA PRO A 281 7.66 -5.05 7.49
C PRO A 281 8.04 -4.33 8.80
N HIS A 282 7.72 -4.92 9.95
CA HIS A 282 8.16 -4.44 11.27
C HIS A 282 9.37 -5.23 11.76
N HIS A 283 10.52 -4.58 11.93
CA HIS A 283 11.76 -5.16 12.49
C HIS A 283 12.83 -4.09 12.77
N SER A 284 13.82 -4.40 13.62
CA SER A 284 14.86 -3.46 14.09
C SER A 284 15.94 -3.08 13.07
N GLY A 285 15.70 -3.33 11.78
CA GLY A 285 16.76 -3.33 10.75
C GLY A 285 17.62 -4.60 10.71
N ALA A 286 17.31 -5.62 11.54
CA ALA A 286 18.01 -6.90 11.51
C ALA A 286 18.01 -7.56 10.11
N GLU A 287 19.11 -8.22 9.74
CA GLU A 287 19.31 -8.74 8.38
C GLU A 287 18.30 -9.82 7.98
N GLN A 288 17.98 -10.78 8.86
CA GLN A 288 17.05 -11.86 8.53
C GLN A 288 15.64 -11.36 8.14
N PRO A 289 14.92 -10.59 8.99
CA PRO A 289 13.59 -10.08 8.63
C PRO A 289 13.64 -9.20 7.38
N PHE A 290 14.65 -8.33 7.26
CA PHE A 290 14.84 -7.50 6.08
C PHE A 290 14.96 -8.34 4.81
N ARG A 291 15.88 -9.32 4.77
CA ARG A 291 16.09 -10.19 3.61
C ARG A 291 14.85 -10.99 3.27
N TYR A 292 14.16 -11.50 4.28
CA TYR A 292 12.94 -12.27 4.09
C TYR A 292 11.84 -11.43 3.45
N ALA A 293 11.58 -10.23 3.98
CA ALA A 293 10.58 -9.32 3.44
C ALA A 293 10.97 -8.79 2.07
N PHE A 294 12.19 -8.28 1.91
CA PHE A 294 12.65 -7.67 0.67
C PHE A 294 12.68 -8.66 -0.50
N ALA A 295 13.22 -9.87 -0.30
CA ALA A 295 13.18 -10.90 -1.32
C ALA A 295 11.74 -11.31 -1.65
N SER A 296 10.87 -11.45 -0.64
CA SER A 296 9.44 -11.73 -0.85
C SER A 296 8.73 -10.65 -1.65
N TYR A 297 9.08 -9.38 -1.41
CA TYR A 297 8.56 -8.25 -2.15
C TYR A 297 8.99 -8.31 -3.62
N LEU A 298 10.27 -8.61 -3.89
CA LEU A 298 10.76 -8.77 -5.26
C LEU A 298 10.13 -9.98 -5.98
N LEU A 299 9.79 -11.06 -5.26
CA LEU A 299 9.04 -12.18 -5.86
C LEU A 299 7.67 -11.73 -6.39
N ALA A 300 7.02 -10.78 -5.72
CA ALA A 300 5.65 -10.39 -6.00
C ALA A 300 5.51 -9.11 -6.83
N LYS A 301 6.41 -8.13 -6.67
CA LYS A 301 6.24 -6.77 -7.21
C LYS A 301 6.05 -6.77 -8.72
N GLY A 302 5.24 -5.84 -9.16
CA GLY A 302 5.21 -5.30 -10.52
C GLY A 302 5.68 -3.85 -10.49
N GLU A 303 4.86 -2.96 -11.02
CA GLU A 303 5.11 -1.51 -11.14
C GLU A 303 4.43 -0.68 -10.03
N HIS A 304 3.50 -1.28 -9.28
CA HIS A 304 2.60 -0.54 -8.39
C HIS A 304 2.80 -0.86 -6.90
N ALA A 305 3.67 -1.81 -6.57
CA ALA A 305 4.02 -2.13 -5.20
C ALA A 305 5.17 -1.26 -4.68
N ALA A 306 5.15 -0.90 -3.39
CA ALA A 306 6.25 -0.24 -2.69
C ALA A 306 6.44 -0.81 -1.29
N ILE A 307 7.67 -0.80 -0.79
CA ILE A 307 8.06 -1.34 0.51
C ILE A 307 8.76 -0.28 1.38
N SER A 308 8.44 -0.24 2.66
CA SER A 308 9.19 0.52 3.66
C SER A 308 9.07 -0.16 5.01
N GLU A 309 10.20 -0.52 5.60
CA GLU A 309 10.26 -1.07 6.94
C GLU A 309 10.03 -0.01 8.03
N ILE A 310 9.71 -0.47 9.23
CA ILE A 310 9.70 0.34 10.45
C ILE A 310 10.23 -0.48 11.64
N GLU A 311 11.00 0.19 12.51
CA GLU A 311 11.61 -0.42 13.70
C GLU A 311 10.68 -0.39 14.91
N GLU A 312 10.00 0.73 15.13
CA GLU A 312 9.17 0.99 16.30
C GLU A 312 7.75 1.30 15.85
N THR A 313 6.76 0.55 16.37
CA THR A 313 5.34 0.76 16.07
C THR A 313 4.95 2.22 16.35
N ASP A 314 4.18 2.82 15.44
CA ASP A 314 3.71 4.21 15.49
C ASP A 314 4.79 5.29 15.40
N ARG A 315 6.06 4.92 15.17
CA ARG A 315 7.16 5.86 14.99
C ARG A 315 7.25 6.35 13.55
N TYR A 316 6.31 7.22 13.20
CA TYR A 316 6.18 7.88 11.90
C TYR A 316 6.78 9.28 11.88
N ASP A 317 7.94 9.45 12.51
CA ASP A 317 8.73 10.68 12.50
C ASP A 317 9.64 10.72 11.27
N ASP A 318 10.80 10.08 11.36
CA ASP A 318 11.89 10.16 10.40
C ASP A 318 11.69 9.16 9.25
N PRO A 319 12.31 9.39 8.08
CA PRO A 319 12.25 8.42 6.99
C PRO A 319 12.89 7.10 7.43
N SER A 320 12.28 5.98 7.02
CA SER A 320 12.85 4.65 7.22
C SER A 320 14.26 4.56 6.64
N GLN A 321 15.10 3.71 7.22
CA GLN A 321 16.47 3.55 6.75
C GLN A 321 16.50 3.20 5.25
N TRP A 322 17.29 3.94 4.47
CA TRP A 322 17.53 3.55 3.07
C TRP A 322 18.51 2.37 3.02
N ARG A 323 18.08 1.28 2.40
CA ARG A 323 18.86 0.06 2.19
C ARG A 323 19.51 0.12 0.81
N ALA A 324 20.82 -0.13 0.74
CA ALA A 324 21.55 -0.08 -0.54
C ALA A 324 21.00 -1.07 -1.58
N GLU A 325 20.32 -2.10 -1.12
CA GLU A 325 19.67 -3.13 -1.93
C GLU A 325 18.43 -2.64 -2.67
N TYR A 326 17.83 -1.52 -2.23
CA TYR A 326 16.74 -0.88 -2.96
C TYR A 326 17.22 -0.29 -4.30
N ASP A 327 18.51 0.04 -4.40
CA ASP A 327 19.14 0.55 -5.63
C ASP A 327 19.59 -0.56 -6.59
N TRP A 328 19.52 -1.83 -6.19
CA TRP A 328 19.91 -2.94 -7.06
C TRP A 328 18.93 -3.11 -8.21
N ASP A 329 19.43 -2.92 -9.43
CA ASP A 329 18.68 -3.22 -10.65
C ASP A 329 18.90 -4.69 -11.02
N LEU A 330 17.85 -5.49 -10.85
CA LEU A 330 17.86 -6.90 -11.26
C LEU A 330 17.46 -7.06 -12.74
N GLY A 331 17.13 -5.97 -13.45
CA GLY A 331 16.55 -5.98 -14.78
C GLY A 331 15.12 -6.51 -14.79
N THR A 332 14.51 -6.57 -15.98
CA THR A 332 13.12 -7.02 -16.13
C THR A 332 12.91 -8.45 -15.60
N PRO A 333 11.81 -8.75 -14.89
CA PRO A 333 11.47 -10.11 -14.50
C PRO A 333 11.25 -11.00 -15.73
N LEU A 334 11.78 -12.22 -15.70
CA LEU A 334 11.63 -13.22 -16.78
C LEU A 334 10.33 -14.03 -16.67
N GLY A 335 9.56 -13.81 -15.62
CA GLY A 335 8.28 -14.45 -15.37
C GLY A 335 7.75 -14.16 -13.97
N ALA A 336 6.64 -14.82 -13.63
CA ALA A 336 6.16 -14.92 -12.26
C ALA A 336 7.11 -15.80 -11.43
N HIS A 337 7.06 -15.65 -10.10
CA HIS A 337 7.77 -16.60 -9.24
C HIS A 337 7.19 -18.01 -9.37
N HIS A 338 8.02 -19.02 -9.08
CA HIS A 338 7.61 -20.42 -9.09
C HIS A 338 8.23 -21.18 -7.91
N GLU A 339 7.60 -22.27 -7.49
CA GLU A 339 8.11 -23.11 -6.41
C GLU A 339 9.24 -24.04 -6.92
N VAL A 340 10.39 -24.03 -6.26
CA VAL A 340 11.57 -24.86 -6.57
C VAL A 340 11.79 -25.98 -5.55
N ALA A 341 11.18 -25.86 -4.38
CA ALA A 341 11.03 -26.89 -3.35
C ALA A 341 9.86 -26.50 -2.44
N LYS A 342 9.40 -27.39 -1.57
CA LYS A 342 8.26 -27.12 -0.68
C LYS A 342 8.39 -25.78 0.06
N ASN A 343 7.49 -24.83 -0.23
CA ASN A 343 7.48 -23.46 0.30
C ASN A 343 8.78 -22.66 0.03
N VAL A 344 9.52 -23.01 -1.03
CA VAL A 344 10.70 -22.29 -1.49
C VAL A 344 10.42 -21.78 -2.89
N HIS A 345 10.40 -20.46 -3.04
CA HIS A 345 10.00 -19.80 -4.27
C HIS A 345 11.18 -19.05 -4.88
N GLN A 346 11.27 -19.07 -6.21
CA GLN A 346 12.27 -18.37 -6.99
C GLN A 346 11.60 -17.48 -8.03
N ARG A 347 12.19 -16.31 -8.29
CA ARG A 347 11.88 -15.48 -9.46
C ARG A 347 13.16 -15.05 -10.14
N ASP A 348 13.21 -15.26 -11.44
CA ASP A 348 14.36 -14.93 -12.27
C ASP A 348 14.17 -13.56 -12.92
N PHE A 349 15.27 -12.82 -12.99
CA PHE A 349 15.35 -11.52 -13.64
C PHE A 349 16.47 -11.53 -14.68
N ALA A 350 16.47 -10.54 -15.58
CA ALA A 350 17.48 -10.40 -16.62
C ALA A 350 18.91 -10.26 -16.06
N CYS A 351 19.07 -9.69 -14.86
CA CYS A 351 20.33 -9.40 -14.17
C CYS A 351 20.37 -9.94 -12.73
N GLY A 352 19.44 -10.83 -12.35
CA GLY A 352 19.47 -11.42 -11.01
C GLY A 352 18.54 -12.61 -10.80
N THR A 353 18.52 -13.10 -9.57
CA THR A 353 17.63 -14.18 -9.11
C THR A 353 17.25 -13.90 -7.67
N VAL A 354 15.97 -14.07 -7.34
CA VAL A 354 15.45 -13.90 -5.98
C VAL A 354 14.92 -15.23 -5.50
N ILE A 355 15.27 -15.64 -4.28
CA ILE A 355 14.83 -16.91 -3.70
C ILE A 355 14.37 -16.67 -2.27
N VAL A 356 13.20 -17.20 -1.90
CA VAL A 356 12.64 -17.13 -0.54
C VAL A 356 12.31 -18.52 -0.06
N ASN A 357 12.70 -18.82 1.18
CA ASN A 357 12.23 -20.00 1.90
C ASN A 357 11.17 -19.57 2.94
N ALA A 358 9.90 -19.80 2.62
CA ALA A 358 8.76 -19.52 3.47
C ALA A 358 8.45 -20.64 4.47
N ASN A 359 9.29 -21.67 4.61
CA ASN A 359 9.14 -22.64 5.71
C ASN A 359 9.31 -21.96 7.08
N ARG A 360 8.74 -22.55 8.13
CA ARG A 360 8.77 -22.01 9.49
C ARG A 360 10.18 -21.69 9.98
N THR A 361 10.34 -20.57 10.68
CA THR A 361 11.57 -20.22 11.41
C THR A 361 12.12 -21.42 12.18
N GLY A 362 13.41 -21.70 12.03
CA GLY A 362 14.08 -22.84 12.65
C GLY A 362 14.04 -24.15 11.84
N SER A 363 13.36 -24.17 10.68
CA SER A 363 13.46 -25.29 9.74
C SER A 363 14.87 -25.41 9.15
N ALA A 364 15.28 -26.65 8.84
CA ALA A 364 16.57 -26.91 8.22
C ALA A 364 16.74 -26.16 6.88
N PRO A 365 17.96 -25.72 6.53
CA PRO A 365 18.18 -25.05 5.27
C PRO A 365 17.81 -25.90 4.06
N VAL A 366 17.15 -25.28 3.09
CA VAL A 366 16.92 -25.87 1.76
C VAL A 366 18.00 -25.36 0.82
N THR A 367 18.71 -26.28 0.16
CA THR A 367 19.73 -25.93 -0.83
C THR A 367 19.11 -25.80 -2.22
N VAL A 368 19.29 -24.65 -2.85
CA VAL A 368 18.91 -24.39 -4.24
C VAL A 368 20.19 -24.20 -5.05
N ARG A 369 20.35 -24.99 -6.12
CA ARG A 369 21.46 -24.84 -7.06
C ARG A 369 21.11 -23.78 -8.10
N LEU A 370 22.10 -22.98 -8.47
CA LEU A 370 21.97 -21.95 -9.49
C LEU A 370 22.45 -22.49 -10.83
N ASP A 371 21.83 -22.03 -11.92
CA ASP A 371 22.20 -22.42 -13.28
C ASP A 371 23.56 -21.83 -13.70
N GLU A 372 23.98 -20.75 -13.04
CA GLU A 372 25.25 -20.06 -13.27
C GLU A 372 25.82 -19.47 -11.97
N THR A 373 27.09 -19.05 -12.02
CA THR A 373 27.69 -18.32 -10.90
C THR A 373 27.06 -16.94 -10.79
N GLN A 374 26.49 -16.64 -9.64
CA GLN A 374 25.92 -15.33 -9.32
C GLN A 374 26.65 -14.69 -8.15
N THR A 375 26.38 -13.42 -7.87
CA THR A 375 26.97 -12.65 -6.78
C THR A 375 25.94 -12.44 -5.69
N ASP A 376 26.25 -12.88 -4.47
CA ASP A 376 25.38 -12.69 -3.31
C ASP A 376 25.40 -11.24 -2.77
N GLU A 377 24.72 -11.03 -1.65
CA GLU A 377 24.59 -9.74 -0.98
C GLU A 377 25.91 -9.24 -0.39
N THR A 378 26.84 -10.16 -0.09
CA THR A 378 28.18 -9.84 0.41
C THR A 378 29.18 -9.56 -0.71
N GLY A 379 28.79 -9.78 -1.96
CA GLY A 379 29.67 -9.66 -3.12
C GLY A 379 30.44 -10.95 -3.44
N ALA A 380 30.11 -12.07 -2.82
CA ALA A 380 30.78 -13.34 -3.06
C ALA A 380 30.15 -14.10 -4.24
N PRO A 381 30.96 -14.78 -5.07
CA PRO A 381 30.45 -15.65 -6.11
C PRO A 381 29.87 -16.94 -5.52
N VAL A 382 28.65 -17.28 -5.89
CA VAL A 382 27.92 -18.46 -5.43
C VAL A 382 27.37 -19.27 -6.60
N THR A 383 27.29 -20.60 -6.43
CA THR A 383 26.67 -21.54 -7.40
C THR A 383 25.49 -22.31 -6.78
N PHE A 384 25.23 -22.06 -5.50
CA PHE A 384 24.08 -22.55 -4.75
C PHE A 384 23.86 -21.63 -3.54
N VAL A 385 22.65 -21.63 -3.01
CA VAL A 385 22.31 -21.01 -1.73
C VAL A 385 21.72 -22.04 -0.79
N ALA A 386 21.88 -21.84 0.52
CA ALA A 386 21.26 -22.67 1.54
C ALA A 386 20.46 -21.76 2.48
N LEU A 387 19.13 -21.82 2.36
CA LEU A 387 18.21 -20.90 3.03
C LEU A 387 17.47 -21.61 4.16
N PRO A 388 17.71 -21.26 5.44
CA PRO A 388 16.82 -21.66 6.55
C PRO A 388 15.38 -21.20 6.33
N GLY A 389 14.43 -21.75 7.10
CA GLY A 389 13.06 -21.23 7.09
C GLY A 389 13.02 -19.74 7.45
N THR A 390 12.08 -19.01 6.84
CA THR A 390 11.88 -17.55 6.93
C THR A 390 13.14 -16.75 6.61
N THR A 391 13.76 -17.09 5.49
CA THR A 391 14.90 -16.34 4.92
C THR A 391 14.70 -16.11 3.43
N GLY A 392 15.36 -15.08 2.91
CA GLY A 392 15.39 -14.76 1.49
C GLY A 392 16.77 -14.34 1.04
N THR A 393 17.02 -14.39 -0.26
CA THR A 393 18.25 -13.92 -0.88
C THR A 393 17.96 -13.24 -2.21
N VAL A 394 18.77 -12.25 -2.54
CA VAL A 394 18.75 -11.50 -3.79
C VAL A 394 20.14 -11.59 -4.40
N LEU A 395 20.23 -12.33 -5.50
CA LEU A 395 21.46 -12.63 -6.21
C LEU A 395 21.54 -11.81 -7.49
N ARG A 396 22.75 -11.35 -7.83
CA ARG A 396 23.02 -10.52 -9.01
C ARG A 396 23.88 -11.27 -10.01
N LYS A 397 23.62 -11.09 -11.30
CA LYS A 397 24.44 -11.60 -12.40
C LYS A 397 24.84 -10.48 -13.34
N THR A 398 25.84 -10.73 -14.17
CA THR A 398 26.32 -9.76 -15.13
C THR A 398 25.30 -9.56 -16.24
N CYS A 399 24.86 -8.31 -16.37
CA CYS A 399 24.34 -7.70 -17.58
C CYS A 399 25.46 -6.82 -18.15
#